data_AF-A0AAV8Z3A6-F1
#
_entry.id   AF-A0AAV8Z3A6-F1
#
_cell.length_a   1.000
_cell.length_b   1.000
_cell.length_c   1.000
_cell.angle_alpha   90.00
_cell.angle_beta   90.00
_cell.angle_gamma   90.00
#
_symmetry.space_group_name_H-M   'P 1'
#
loop_
_entity.id
_entity.type
_entity.pdbx_description
1 polymer ?
#
loop_
_entity_poly.entity_id
_entity_poly.type
_entity_poly.pdbx_seq_one_letter_code
_entity_poly.pdbx_strand_id
1 'polypeptide(L)'
;MTLAPNGSSSNMAHSIPRPRNYAQPSRVAVVMIGLFTLVVGIILSSIPWLDYIILKNLKLRDGSLSFHYWQKPGVIRLTKVYIFNVTNADNFLALGEKPKLQEIGPFVYSMLVSLACVKSEQPFKIEQILKF
;
A
#
# COMPACT_ATOMS: atom_id res chain seq x y z
N MET A 1 78.87 17.11 26.98
CA MET A 1 77.50 17.64 27.13
C MET A 1 77.35 18.73 26.06
N THR A 2 76.56 18.61 25.00
CA THR A 2 75.11 18.29 24.93
C THR A 2 74.77 17.84 23.50
N LEU A 3 74.22 16.62 23.33
CA LEU A 3 72.84 16.30 22.92
C LEU A 3 72.43 16.74 21.50
N ALA A 4 72.29 15.74 20.61
CA ALA A 4 71.55 15.85 19.35
C ALA A 4 70.02 15.96 19.63
N PRO A 5 69.23 16.69 18.82
CA PRO A 5 67.77 16.58 18.84
C PRO A 5 67.35 15.57 17.76
N ASN A 6 66.96 14.35 18.16
CA ASN A 6 65.58 13.89 18.36
C ASN A 6 64.58 14.24 17.25
N GLY A 7 64.29 13.23 16.43
CA GLY A 7 62.94 12.75 16.14
C GLY A 7 61.95 13.77 15.62
N SER A 8 61.91 13.93 14.29
CA SER A 8 60.78 14.57 13.62
C SER A 8 59.56 13.63 13.70
N SER A 9 58.79 13.80 14.76
CA SER A 9 57.48 13.16 14.94
C SER A 9 56.52 13.74 13.89
N SER A 10 56.27 12.97 12.84
CA SER A 10 55.32 13.31 11.78
C SER A 10 53.91 13.36 12.36
N ASN A 11 53.44 14.57 12.65
CA ASN A 11 52.06 14.85 13.06
C ASN A 11 51.09 14.38 11.96
N MET A 12 50.51 13.20 12.13
CA MET A 12 49.37 12.74 11.34
C MET A 12 48.13 13.51 11.76
N ALA A 13 47.92 14.68 11.14
CA ALA A 13 46.70 15.45 11.30
C ALA A 13 45.53 14.71 10.63
N HIS A 14 44.66 14.12 11.45
CA HIS A 14 43.40 13.52 11.02
C HIS A 14 42.47 14.62 10.47
N SER A 15 42.41 14.76 9.15
CA SER A 15 41.55 15.75 8.48
C SER A 15 40.07 15.37 8.65
N ILE A 16 39.36 16.10 9.51
CA ILE A 16 37.89 15.98 9.60
C ILE A 16 37.28 16.51 8.29
N PRO A 17 36.44 15.72 7.59
CA PRO A 17 35.77 16.20 6.39
C PRO A 17 34.80 17.34 6.75
N ARG A 18 34.92 18.47 6.06
CA ARG A 18 34.00 19.61 6.26
C ARG A 18 32.59 19.19 5.85
N PRO A 19 31.54 19.63 6.57
CA PRO A 19 30.17 19.33 6.19
C PRO A 19 29.92 19.84 4.76
N ARG A 20 29.40 18.96 3.91
CA ARG A 20 28.98 19.30 2.54
C ARG A 20 27.95 20.41 2.64
N ASN A 21 28.30 21.60 2.19
CA ASN A 21 27.38 22.73 2.12
C ASN A 21 26.18 22.31 1.25
N TYR A 22 25.05 22.03 1.90
CA TYR A 22 23.77 22.00 1.20
C TYR A 22 23.56 23.41 0.69
N ALA A 23 23.70 23.61 -0.62
CA ALA A 23 23.46 24.90 -1.25
C ALA A 23 22.02 25.30 -0.91
N GLN A 24 21.89 26.29 -0.01
CA GLN A 24 20.59 26.80 0.40
C GLN A 24 19.90 27.32 -0.86
N PRO A 25 18.72 26.79 -1.24
CA PRO A 25 18.04 27.27 -2.43
C PRO A 25 17.80 28.76 -2.26
N SER A 26 18.12 29.54 -3.29
CA SER A 26 17.86 30.98 -3.25
C SER A 26 16.36 31.17 -3.01
N ARG A 27 15.99 32.11 -2.12
CA ARG A 27 14.58 32.37 -1.80
C ARG A 27 13.76 32.63 -3.06
N VAL A 28 14.39 33.23 -4.07
CA VAL A 28 13.84 33.44 -5.41
C VAL A 28 13.57 32.12 -6.13
N ALA A 29 14.49 31.14 -6.13
CA ALA A 29 14.26 29.84 -6.76
C ALA A 29 13.04 29.11 -6.16
N VAL A 30 12.85 29.18 -4.84
CA VAL A 30 11.66 28.58 -4.18
C VAL A 30 10.38 29.25 -4.67
N VAL A 31 10.37 30.59 -4.78
CA VAL A 31 9.21 31.34 -5.28
C VAL A 31 8.92 31.00 -6.75
N MET A 32 9.96 30.88 -7.59
CA MET A 32 9.81 30.54 -9.01
C MET A 32 9.26 29.12 -9.21
N ILE A 33 9.73 28.14 -8.42
CA ILE A 33 9.23 26.76 -8.48
C ILE A 33 7.77 26.70 -8.00
N GLY A 34 7.43 27.44 -6.95
CA GLY A 34 6.06 27.55 -6.46
C GLY A 34 5.12 28.13 -7.51
N LEU A 35 5.51 29.24 -8.15
CA LEU A 35 4.72 29.86 -9.21
C LEU A 35 4.57 28.94 -10.42
N PHE A 36 5.66 28.27 -10.84
CA PHE A 36 5.62 27.31 -11.92
C PHE A 36 4.65 26.15 -11.62
N THR A 37 4.72 25.58 -10.41
CA THR A 37 3.85 24.49 -10.00
C THR A 37 2.38 24.90 -9.95
N LEU A 38 2.10 26.13 -9.48
CA LEU A 38 0.75 26.68 -9.44
C LEU A 38 0.17 26.89 -10.85
N VAL A 39 0.97 27.43 -11.79
CA VAL A 39 0.56 27.59 -13.19
C VAL A 39 0.29 26.24 -13.84
N VAL A 40 1.16 25.25 -13.64
CA VAL A 40 0.97 23.88 -14.15
C VAL A 40 -0.29 23.25 -13.57
N GLY A 41 -0.57 23.43 -12.27
CA GLY A 41 -1.78 22.92 -11.63
C GLY A 41 -3.06 23.53 -12.20
N ILE A 42 -3.08 24.85 -12.43
CA ILE A 42 -4.23 25.55 -13.04
C ILE A 42 -4.47 25.06 -14.48
N ILE A 43 -3.39 24.91 -15.26
CA ILE A 43 -3.48 24.40 -16.64
C ILE A 43 -4.00 22.97 -16.63
N LEU A 44 -3.45 22.07 -15.81
CA LEU A 44 -3.91 20.68 -15.72
C LEU A 44 -5.40 20.57 -15.33
N SER A 45 -5.86 21.43 -14.41
CA SER A 45 -7.26 21.47 -13.97
C SER A 45 -8.22 21.98 -15.05
N SER A 46 -7.75 22.87 -15.93
CA SER A 46 -8.61 23.56 -16.89
C SER A 46 -8.83 22.82 -18.21
N ILE A 47 -8.14 21.69 -18.46
CA ILE A 47 -8.23 21.00 -19.75
C ILE A 47 -9.20 19.79 -19.66
N PRO A 48 -10.32 19.80 -20.39
CA PRO A 48 -11.35 18.73 -20.35
C PRO A 48 -10.90 17.39 -20.95
N TRP A 49 -9.78 17.35 -21.68
CA TRP A 49 -9.21 16.10 -22.20
C TRP A 49 -8.73 15.13 -21.10
N LEU A 50 -8.34 15.64 -19.93
CA LEU A 50 -7.81 14.84 -18.84
C LEU A 50 -8.95 14.04 -18.21
N ASP A 51 -10.07 14.70 -17.97
CA ASP A 51 -11.32 14.06 -17.57
C ASP A 51 -11.77 13.05 -18.62
N TYR A 52 -11.69 13.39 -19.91
CA TYR A 52 -12.03 12.43 -20.98
C TYR A 52 -11.15 11.17 -20.94
N ILE A 53 -9.84 11.30 -20.74
CA ILE A 53 -8.91 10.17 -20.64
C ILE A 53 -9.19 9.36 -19.37
N ILE A 54 -9.40 10.03 -18.23
CA ILE A 54 -9.72 9.40 -16.95
C ILE A 54 -11.03 8.63 -17.07
N LEU A 55 -12.12 9.25 -17.50
CA LEU A 55 -13.41 8.60 -17.69
C LEU A 55 -13.34 7.47 -18.73
N LYS A 56 -12.56 7.61 -19.81
CA LYS A 56 -12.38 6.54 -20.81
C LYS A 56 -11.69 5.32 -20.21
N ASN A 57 -10.73 5.51 -19.32
CA ASN A 57 -9.99 4.41 -18.69
C ASN A 57 -10.70 3.84 -17.44
N LEU A 58 -11.45 4.65 -16.70
CA LEU A 58 -12.22 4.22 -15.52
C LEU A 58 -13.56 3.58 -15.87
N LYS A 59 -14.16 3.94 -17.01
CA LYS A 59 -15.40 3.30 -17.44
C LYS A 59 -15.12 1.81 -17.69
N LEU A 60 -15.86 0.96 -16.99
CA LEU A 60 -15.84 -0.49 -17.16
C LEU A 60 -16.41 -0.81 -18.55
N ARG A 61 -15.54 -0.76 -19.55
CA ARG A 61 -15.80 -1.20 -20.93
C ARG A 61 -14.87 -2.36 -21.23
N ASP A 62 -15.38 -3.33 -21.99
CA ASP A 62 -14.63 -4.49 -22.41
C ASP A 62 -13.33 -4.06 -23.11
N GLY A 63 -12.19 -4.53 -22.59
CA GLY A 63 -10.85 -4.20 -23.10
C GLY A 63 -10.11 -3.08 -22.36
N SER A 64 -10.69 -2.39 -21.37
CA SER A 64 -9.96 -1.43 -20.54
C SER A 64 -9.10 -2.10 -19.46
N LEU A 65 -7.98 -1.47 -19.09
CA LEU A 65 -7.08 -1.97 -18.03
C LEU A 65 -7.84 -2.13 -16.70
N SER A 66 -8.72 -1.18 -16.39
CA SER A 66 -9.57 -1.18 -15.20
C SER A 66 -10.53 -2.37 -15.16
N PHE A 67 -11.07 -2.78 -16.32
CA PHE A 67 -11.90 -3.99 -16.41
C PHE A 67 -11.09 -5.26 -16.12
N HIS A 68 -9.85 -5.35 -16.60
CA HIS A 68 -8.98 -6.49 -16.33
C HIS A 68 -8.68 -6.65 -14.83
N TYR A 69 -8.35 -5.55 -14.15
CA TYR A 69 -8.12 -5.54 -12.70
C TYR A 69 -9.39 -5.83 -11.89
N TRP A 70 -10.55 -5.37 -12.35
CA TRP A 70 -11.83 -5.67 -11.70
C TRP A 70 -12.23 -7.16 -11.88
N GLN A 71 -11.99 -7.74 -13.06
CA GLN A 71 -12.33 -9.13 -13.35
C GLN A 71 -11.45 -10.13 -12.59
N LYS A 72 -10.15 -9.83 -12.47
CA LYS A 72 -9.19 -10.66 -11.73
C LYS A 72 -8.44 -9.79 -10.74
N PRO A 73 -9.05 -9.45 -9.59
CA PRO A 73 -8.31 -8.79 -8.53
C PRO A 73 -7.19 -9.73 -8.10
N GLY A 74 -5.93 -9.34 -8.36
CA GLY A 74 -4.74 -10.14 -8.04
C GLY A 74 -4.49 -10.33 -6.54
N VAL A 75 -5.43 -9.88 -5.71
CA VAL A 75 -5.38 -9.96 -4.25
C VAL A 75 -6.40 -10.98 -3.76
N ILE A 76 -5.89 -12.10 -3.26
CA ILE A 76 -6.71 -13.08 -2.53
C ILE A 76 -6.96 -12.51 -1.14
N ARG A 77 -8.23 -12.34 -0.77
CA ARG A 77 -8.59 -11.95 0.60
C ARG A 77 -8.59 -13.19 1.49
N LEU A 78 -7.61 -13.25 2.39
CA LEU A 78 -7.50 -14.28 3.42
C LEU A 78 -8.06 -13.73 4.74
N THR A 79 -9.13 -14.34 5.24
CA THR A 79 -9.71 -14.00 6.54
C THR A 79 -9.25 -15.04 7.56
N LYS A 80 -8.48 -14.61 8.56
CA LYS A 80 -8.06 -15.46 9.69
C LYS A 80 -9.03 -15.27 10.83
N VAL A 81 -9.65 -16.36 11.27
CA VAL A 81 -10.57 -16.37 12.41
C VAL A 81 -9.88 -17.07 13.58
N TYR A 82 -9.86 -16.40 14.73
CA TYR A 82 -9.36 -16.93 16.00
C TYR A 82 -10.54 -17.11 16.93
N ILE A 83 -10.71 -18.31 17.46
CA ILE A 83 -11.79 -18.64 18.39
C ILE A 83 -11.18 -18.75 19.77
N PHE A 84 -11.77 -18.05 20.75
CA PHE A 84 -11.34 -18.13 22.14
C PHE A 84 -12.29 -19.05 22.89
N ASN A 85 -11.80 -20.22 23.30
CA ASN A 85 -12.53 -21.12 24.17
C ASN A 85 -12.48 -20.60 25.61
N VAL A 86 -13.64 -20.52 26.28
CA VAL A 86 -13.74 -20.06 27.66
C VAL A 86 -13.75 -21.28 28.59
N THR A 87 -12.73 -21.44 29.43
CA THR A 87 -12.59 -22.64 30.28
C THR A 87 -13.29 -22.54 31.63
N ASN A 88 -13.75 -21.36 32.05
CA ASN A 88 -14.49 -21.14 33.31
C ASN A 88 -15.82 -20.40 33.13
N ALA A 89 -16.62 -20.79 32.13
CA ALA A 89 -17.88 -20.11 31.83
C ALA A 89 -18.83 -20.02 33.04
N ASP A 90 -19.01 -21.12 33.78
CA ASP A 90 -19.94 -21.17 34.92
C ASP A 90 -19.48 -20.29 36.09
N ASN A 91 -18.18 -20.29 36.40
CA ASN A 91 -17.63 -19.47 37.48
C ASN A 91 -17.62 -17.98 37.14
N PHE A 92 -17.39 -17.63 35.87
CA PHE A 92 -17.51 -16.24 35.42
C PHE A 92 -18.94 -15.71 35.60
N LEU A 93 -19.95 -16.53 35.24
CA LEU A 93 -21.35 -16.13 35.30
C LEU A 93 -21.91 -16.14 36.73
N ALA A 94 -21.52 -17.11 37.56
CA ALA A 94 -22.07 -17.29 38.90
C ALA A 94 -21.32 -16.52 40.00
N LEU A 95 -20.00 -16.40 39.89
CA LEU A 95 -19.13 -15.84 40.94
C LEU A 95 -18.46 -14.51 40.53
N GLY A 96 -18.62 -14.09 39.27
CA GLY A 96 -17.98 -12.87 38.75
C GLY A 96 -16.46 -12.98 38.61
N GLU A 97 -15.90 -14.20 38.58
CA GLU A 97 -14.47 -14.43 38.43
C GLU A 97 -13.97 -14.10 37.02
N LYS A 98 -12.73 -13.62 36.88
CA LYS A 98 -12.16 -13.27 35.56
C LYS A 98 -12.21 -14.46 34.58
N PRO A 99 -12.69 -14.27 33.33
CA PRO A 99 -12.78 -15.35 32.36
C PRO A 99 -11.39 -15.81 31.89
N LYS A 100 -11.19 -17.13 31.82
CA LYS A 100 -9.99 -17.79 31.30
C LYS A 100 -10.22 -18.19 29.85
N LEU A 101 -9.42 -17.63 28.94
CA LEU A 101 -9.52 -17.84 27.50
C LEU A 101 -8.37 -18.72 27.01
N GLN A 102 -8.68 -19.68 26.15
CA GLN A 102 -7.72 -20.49 25.40
C GLN A 102 -7.91 -20.24 23.91
N GLU A 103 -6.85 -19.81 23.23
CA GLU A 103 -6.88 -19.59 21.79
C GLU A 103 -6.92 -20.91 21.03
N ILE A 104 -7.88 -21.02 20.09
CA ILE A 104 -8.01 -22.12 19.14
C ILE A 104 -8.01 -21.51 17.73
N GLY A 105 -7.02 -21.87 16.93
CA GLY A 105 -6.87 -21.40 15.54
C GLY A 105 -5.48 -20.82 15.27
N PRO A 106 -5.18 -20.44 14.02
CA PRO A 106 -6.11 -19.77 13.11
C PRO A 106 -6.86 -20.67 12.13
N PHE A 107 -8.17 -20.40 11.97
CA PHE A 107 -8.97 -20.91 10.87
C PHE A 107 -8.90 -19.92 9.69
N VAL A 108 -8.30 -20.34 8.59
CA VAL A 108 -8.06 -19.47 7.43
C VAL A 108 -9.11 -19.73 6.35
N TYR A 109 -9.94 -18.72 6.08
CA TYR A 109 -10.90 -18.75 4.98
C TYR A 109 -10.38 -17.90 3.82
N SER A 110 -10.38 -18.46 2.61
CA SER A 110 -10.14 -17.68 1.39
C SER A 110 -11.48 -17.30 0.78
N MET A 111 -11.76 -16.00 0.69
CA MET A 111 -12.98 -15.52 0.05
C MET A 111 -12.71 -15.25 -1.44
N LEU A 112 -13.23 -16.12 -2.30
CA LEU A 112 -13.22 -15.91 -3.75
C LEU A 112 -14.37 -14.97 -4.15
N VAL A 113 -14.06 -13.68 -4.28
CA VAL A 113 -15.04 -12.61 -4.60
C VAL A 113 -15.36 -12.55 -6.10
N SER A 114 -14.84 -13.47 -6.92
CA SER A 114 -14.60 -13.18 -8.32
C SER A 114 -15.67 -13.63 -9.33
N LEU A 115 -16.68 -14.47 -9.03
CA LEU A 115 -17.45 -15.08 -10.14
C LEU A 115 -18.98 -15.13 -10.04
N ALA A 116 -19.61 -14.74 -8.92
CA ALA A 116 -21.07 -14.84 -8.83
C ALA A 116 -21.81 -13.73 -9.63
N CYS A 117 -21.25 -12.53 -9.72
CA CYS A 117 -21.95 -11.38 -10.33
C CYS A 117 -21.80 -11.33 -11.87
N VAL A 118 -20.70 -11.86 -12.43
CA VAL A 118 -20.44 -11.78 -13.89
C VAL A 118 -21.12 -12.92 -14.67
N LYS A 119 -21.50 -14.02 -14.00
CA LYS A 119 -22.09 -15.19 -14.67
C LYS A 119 -23.62 -15.11 -14.85
N SER A 120 -24.27 -14.00 -14.47
CA SER A 120 -25.73 -13.85 -14.63
C SER A 120 -26.19 -13.54 -16.06
N GLU A 121 -25.27 -13.23 -16.98
CA GLU A 121 -25.57 -12.86 -18.37
C GLU A 121 -25.13 -13.95 -19.36
N GLN A 122 -25.45 -15.21 -19.09
CA GLN A 122 -25.40 -16.26 -20.11
C GLN A 122 -26.82 -16.80 -20.28
N PRO A 123 -27.46 -16.62 -21.46
CA PRO A 123 -28.77 -17.22 -21.69
C PRO A 123 -28.61 -18.74 -21.58
N PHE A 124 -29.31 -19.31 -20.60
CA PHE A 124 -29.38 -20.75 -20.41
C PHE A 124 -29.94 -21.36 -21.70
N LYS A 125 -29.06 -21.98 -22.50
CA LYS A 125 -29.42 -22.54 -23.79
C LYS A 125 -30.21 -23.84 -23.53
N ILE A 126 -31.53 -23.73 -23.63
CA ILE A 126 -32.52 -24.78 -23.31
C ILE A 126 -32.31 -26.06 -24.17
N GLU A 127 -31.51 -25.96 -25.24
CA GLU A 127 -31.06 -27.08 -26.10
C GLU A 127 -30.28 -28.20 -25.38
N GLN A 128 -29.77 -27.98 -24.16
CA GLN A 128 -29.03 -29.02 -23.41
C GLN A 128 -29.92 -29.90 -22.51
N ILE A 129 -31.22 -29.58 -22.36
CA ILE A 129 -32.15 -30.38 -21.53
C ILE A 129 -32.91 -31.45 -22.35
N LEU A 130 -32.91 -31.38 -23.68
CA LEU A 130 -33.58 -32.35 -24.57
C LEU A 130 -32.60 -33.29 -25.29
N LYS A 131 -31.53 -33.71 -24.60
CA LYS A 131 -30.74 -34.88 -24.99
C LYS A 131 -30.70 -35.86 -23.83
N PHE A 132 -31.88 -36.41 -23.53
CA PHE A 132 -32.03 -37.77 -23.00
C PHE A 132 -32.61 -38.62 -24.11
#